data_AF-A0A2A8S779-F1
#
_entry.id   AF-A0A2A8S779-F1
#
_cell.length_a   1.000
_cell.length_b   1.000
_cell.length_c   1.000
_cell.angle_alpha   90.00
_cell.angle_beta   90.00
_cell.angle_gamma   90.00
#
_symmetry.space_group_name_H-M   'P 1'
#
loop_
_entity.id
_entity.type
_entity.pdbx_description
1 polymer ?
#
loop_
_entity_poly.entity_id
_entity_poly.type
_entity_poly.pdbx_seq_one_letter_code
_entity_poly.pdbx_strand_id
1 'polypeptide(L)' 'MPLRLNVNREKKYKLAVKIPIAKSTLSRHFKLLRESGVMYTRIEGTQRFISIRTDNLNKRFPGLLDTILQATEPY' A
#
# COMPACT_ATOMS: atom_id res chain seq x y z
N MET A 1 30.80 -1.43 -8.93
CA MET A 1 29.88 -1.21 -10.07
C MET A 1 28.49 -0.89 -9.53
N PRO A 2 27.92 0.30 -9.80
CA PRO A 2 26.68 0.73 -9.15
C PRO A 2 25.46 0.31 -9.98
N LEU A 3 24.70 -0.66 -9.49
CA LEU A 3 23.38 -0.96 -10.04
C LEU A 3 22.39 0.08 -9.50
N ARG A 4 21.96 0.94 -10.43
CA ARG A 4 20.91 1.95 -10.31
C ARG A 4 19.81 1.52 -9.36
N LEU A 5 19.68 2.25 -8.26
CA LEU A 5 18.44 2.41 -7.51
C LEU A 5 17.32 2.70 -8.51
N ASN A 6 16.44 1.72 -8.72
CA ASN A 6 15.24 1.92 -9.50
C ASN A 6 14.38 2.93 -8.74
N VAL A 7 14.41 4.18 -9.23
CA VAL A 7 13.55 5.30 -8.84
C VAL A 7 12.11 4.90 -9.18
N ASN A 8 11.53 4.03 -8.36
CA ASN A 8 10.11 3.71 -8.42
C ASN A 8 9.39 4.94 -7.86
N ARG A 9 9.00 5.81 -8.81
CA ARG A 9 8.14 6.99 -8.70
C ARG A 9 7.38 7.01 -7.37
N GLU A 10 7.71 8.01 -6.54
CA GLU A 10 7.03 8.34 -5.31
C GLU A 10 5.53 8.59 -5.57
N LYS A 11 4.71 7.54 -5.65
CA LYS A 11 3.27 7.71 -5.48
C LYS A 11 3.06 8.04 -4.01
N LYS A 12 3.14 9.33 -3.68
CA LYS A 12 2.90 9.86 -2.33
C LYS A 12 1.43 9.73 -2.00
N TYR A 13 1.02 8.55 -1.55
CA TYR A 13 -0.33 8.34 -1.05
C TYR A 13 -0.41 8.94 0.37
N LYS A 14 -0.87 10.18 0.45
CA LYS A 14 -1.32 10.77 1.72
C LYS A 14 -2.41 9.86 2.29
N LEU A 15 -2.38 9.57 3.59
CA LEU A 15 -3.44 8.82 4.25
C LEU A 15 -4.76 9.63 4.26
N ALA A 16 -5.43 9.69 3.13
CA ALA A 16 -6.73 10.31 2.91
C ALA A 16 -7.70 9.19 2.53
N VAL A 17 -8.00 8.32 3.48
CA VAL A 17 -8.88 7.18 3.26
C VAL A 17 -10.32 7.65 3.42
N LYS A 18 -10.93 8.06 2.30
CA LYS A 18 -12.38 8.30 2.22
C LYS A 18 -13.08 6.97 1.94
N ILE A 19 -13.19 6.13 2.97
CA ILE A 19 -13.97 4.88 2.90
C ILE A 19 -15.05 4.96 3.98
N PRO A 20 -16.32 4.60 3.69
CA PRO A 20 -17.41 4.61 4.66
C PRO A 20 -17.30 3.47 5.68
N ILE A 21 -16.13 3.36 6.35
CA ILE A 21 -15.85 2.36 7.39
C ILE A 21 -15.38 3.11 8.64
N ALA A 22 -15.80 2.62 9.81
CA ALA A 22 -15.39 3.18 11.10
C ALA A 22 -13.84 3.18 11.25
N LYS A 23 -13.29 4.25 11.86
CA LYS A 23 -11.84 4.39 12.09
C LYS A 23 -11.22 3.24 12.87
N SER A 24 -11.95 2.61 13.78
CA SER A 24 -11.51 1.45 14.58
C SER A 24 -11.28 0.22 13.68
N THR A 25 -12.23 -0.08 12.81
CA THR A 25 -12.15 -1.18 11.85
C THR A 25 -10.98 -0.97 10.88
N LEU A 26 -10.85 0.23 10.33
CA LEU A 26 -9.78 0.60 9.41
C LEU A 26 -8.39 0.54 10.07
N SER A 27 -8.27 0.92 11.35
CA SER A 27 -7.02 0.73 12.11
C SER A 27 -6.65 -0.73 12.27
N ARG A 28 -7.63 -1.62 12.49
CA ARG A 28 -7.40 -3.08 12.55
C ARG A 28 -6.94 -3.63 11.20
N HIS A 29 -7.58 -3.24 10.09
CA HIS A 29 -7.15 -3.66 8.75
C HIS A 29 -5.73 -3.19 8.44
N PHE A 30 -5.39 -1.95 8.78
CA PHE A 30 -4.03 -1.46 8.62
C PHE A 30 -3.03 -2.18 9.52
N LYS A 31 -3.38 -2.56 10.74
CA LYS A 31 -2.48 -3.39 11.55
C LYS A 31 -2.16 -4.71 10.83
N LEU A 32 -3.17 -5.41 10.32
CA LEU A 32 -3.01 -6.68 9.62
C LEU A 32 -2.21 -6.55 8.31
N LEU A 33 -2.46 -5.51 7.51
CA LEU A 33 -1.70 -5.27 6.27
C LEU A 33 -0.22 -4.94 6.54
N ARG A 34 0.08 -4.33 7.69
CA ARG A 34 1.46 -4.03 8.11
C ARG A 34 2.14 -5.30 8.59
N GLU A 35 1.46 -6.08 9.42
CA GLU A 35 1.98 -7.33 9.98
C GLU A 35 2.23 -8.39 8.90
N SER A 36 1.37 -8.45 7.87
CA SER A 36 1.58 -9.31 6.70
C SER A 36 2.64 -8.80 5.72
N GLY A 37 3.22 -7.63 5.98
CA GLY A 37 4.25 -7.03 5.13
C GLY A 37 3.76 -6.55 3.76
N VAL A 38 2.44 -6.46 3.57
CA VAL A 38 1.76 -6.03 2.34
C VAL A 38 1.94 -4.52 2.13
N MET A 39 2.08 -3.76 3.20
CA MET A 39 2.30 -2.31 3.13
C MET A 39 3.47 -1.83 3.99
N TYR A 40 3.93 -0.62 3.68
CA TYR A 40 4.88 0.13 4.49
C TYR A 40 4.29 1.48 4.88
N THR A 41 4.78 2.02 5.99
CA THR A 41 4.41 3.36 6.46
C THR A 41 5.67 4.19 6.56
N ARG A 42 5.66 5.37 5.93
CA ARG A 42 6.71 6.38 6.05
C ARG A 42 6.13 7.57 6.80
N ILE A 43 6.88 8.08 7.77
CA ILE A 43 6.51 9.29 8.52
C ILE A 43 7.40 10.42 8.00
N GLU A 44 6.80 11.46 7.43
CA GLU A 44 7.51 12.67 7.01
C GLU A 44 6.90 13.85 7.77
N GLY A 45 7.64 14.34 8.78
CA GLY A 45 7.13 15.35 9.71
C GLY A 45 5.87 14.87 10.43
N THR A 46 4.79 15.65 10.37
CA THR A 46 3.49 15.33 10.99
C THR A 46 2.63 14.40 10.11
N GLN A 47 3.07 14.07 8.90
CA GLN A 47 2.26 13.30 7.94
C GLN A 47 2.67 11.83 7.94
N ARG A 48 1.68 10.95 8.00
CA ARG A 48 1.85 9.50 7.79
C ARG A 48 1.45 9.14 6.36
N PHE A 49 2.40 8.55 5.65
CA PHE A 49 2.22 8.01 4.30
C PHE A 49 2.15 6.50 4.39
N ILE A 50 1.08 5.92 3.86
CA ILE A 50 0.92 4.46 3.79
C ILE A 50 0.97 4.08 2.33
N SER A 51 1.72 3.04 2.00
CA SER A 51 1.89 2.59 0.62
C SER A 51 2.02 1.08 0.57
N ILE A 52 1.38 0.47 -0.41
CA ILE A 52 1.42 -0.98 -0.63
C ILE A 52 2.76 -1.34 -1.30
N ARG A 53 3.38 -2.45 -0.90
CA ARG A 53 4.63 -2.96 -1.49
C ARG A 53 4.33 -3.73 -2.77
N THR A 54 3.74 -3.05 -3.76
CA THR A 54 3.29 -3.64 -5.02
C THR A 54 4.37 -4.48 -5.70
N ASP A 55 5.62 -4.02 -5.76
CA ASP A 55 6.73 -4.81 -6.33
C ASP A 55 6.99 -6.13 -5.61
N ASN A 56 6.90 -6.15 -4.27
CA ASN A 56 7.13 -7.37 -3.49
C ASN A 56 5.96 -8.35 -3.62
N LEU A 57 4.74 -7.81 -3.65
CA LEU A 57 3.54 -8.61 -3.84
C LEU A 57 3.48 -9.19 -5.23
N ASN A 58 3.77 -8.41 -6.27
CA ASN A 58 3.83 -8.91 -7.64
C ASN A 58 4.94 -9.94 -7.85
N LYS A 59 6.08 -9.84 -7.13
CA LYS A 59 7.12 -10.87 -7.16
C LYS A 59 6.69 -12.19 -6.50
N ARG A 60 5.95 -12.13 -5.38
CA ARG A 60 5.49 -13.32 -4.65
C ARG A 60 4.20 -13.92 -5.23
N PHE A 61 3.32 -13.08 -5.73
CA PHE A 61 1.99 -13.38 -6.24
C PHE A 61 1.76 -12.61 -7.55
N PRO A 62 2.41 -13.04 -8.65
CA PRO A 62 2.28 -12.37 -9.94
C PRO A 62 0.82 -12.35 -10.41
N GLY A 63 0.33 -11.17 -10.80
CA GLY A 63 -1.04 -10.98 -11.30
C GLY A 63 -2.13 -10.85 -10.23
N LEU A 64 -1.87 -11.24 -8.98
CA LEU A 64 -2.90 -11.21 -7.92
C LEU A 64 -3.50 -9.82 -7.69
N LEU A 65 -2.65 -8.80 -7.57
CA LEU A 65 -3.12 -7.43 -7.36
C LEU A 65 -3.94 -6.94 -8.54
N ASP A 66 -3.53 -7.28 -9.77
CA ASP A 66 -4.25 -6.91 -10.98
C ASP A 66 -5.62 -7.59 -11.02
N THR A 67 -5.69 -8.90 -10.73
CA THR A 67 -6.94 -9.65 -10.64
C THR A 67 -7.88 -9.09 -9.57
N ILE A 68 -7.38 -8.74 -8.38
CA ILE A 68 -8.20 -8.14 -7.32
C ILE A 68 -8.71 -6.76 -7.76
N LEU A 69 -7.86 -5.94 -8.38
CA LEU A 69 -8.23 -4.61 -8.86
C LEU A 69 -9.24 -4.65 -10.01
N GLN A 70 -9.19 -5.68 -10.87
CA GLN A 70 -10.19 -5.93 -11.90
C GLN A 70 -11.50 -6.47 -11.33
N ALA A 71 -11.44 -7.27 -10.25
CA ALA A 71 -12.60 -7.88 -9.61
C ALA A 71 -13.39 -6.92 -8.71
N THR A 72 -12.79 -5.79 -8.30
CA THR A 72 -13.51 -4.73 -7.58
C THR A 72 -14.12 -3.74 -8.56
N GLU A 73 -15.37 -3.35 -8.33
CA GLU A 73 -15.91 -2.17 -9.00
C GLU A 73 -15.11 -0.93 -8.55
N PRO A 74 -14.75 -0.01 -9.48
CA PRO A 74 -14.10 1.24 -9.12
C PRO A 74 -15.06 2.10 -8.28
N TYR A 75 -14.61 2.48 -7.08
CA TYR A 75 -15.33 3.37 -6.15
C TYR A 75 -15.17 4.85 -6.52
#